data_AF-A0A946J0I4-F1
#
_entry.id   AF-A0A946J0I4-F1
#
_cell.length_a   1.000
_cell.length_b   1.000
_cell.length_c   1.000
_cell.angle_alpha   90.00
_cell.angle_beta   90.00
_cell.angle_gamma   90.00
#
_symmetry.space_group_name_H-M   'P 1'
#
loop_
_entity.id
_entity.type
_entity.pdbx_description
1 polymer ?
#
loop_
_entity_poly.entity_id
_entity_poly.type
_entity_poly.pdbx_seq_one_letter_code
_entity_poly.pdbx_strand_id
1 'polypeptide(L)'
;MFLFDQSYRLKNFWYYILGSFILILFSFIGQLPMIPFLPTELPSPDANPMDLFKSIPSNLRFFLILLSFVAVVPGIWLVVKKLHDLPIMSILSGRKKIDLERVMFSFMLWGSIVSAFVFLEYSLNPESYEINFKLKEFLILAVIAILFIPIQTSVEEIVFRGYLMQGFGHWLNSRFMALFLTSVVFGSMHLANPELTALGYEFIFLYIT
;
A
#
# COMPACT_ATOMS: atom_id res chain seq x y z
N MET A 1 20.54 3.90 11.52
CA MET A 1 19.50 4.08 10.47
C MET A 1 19.84 3.12 9.35
N PHE A 2 18.92 2.24 8.96
CA PHE A 2 19.20 1.08 8.10
C PHE A 2 19.76 1.43 6.70
N LEU A 3 19.54 2.65 6.21
CA LEU A 3 20.04 3.13 4.92
C LEU A 3 21.58 3.17 4.80
N PHE A 4 22.30 3.24 5.92
CA PHE A 4 23.77 3.32 5.95
C PHE A 4 24.37 2.28 6.90
N ASP A 5 23.65 1.19 7.15
CA ASP A 5 24.20 0.10 7.93
C ASP A 5 25.30 -0.59 7.11
N GLN A 6 26.55 -0.28 7.44
CA GLN A 6 27.72 -0.86 6.75
C GLN A 6 27.91 -2.36 7.02
N SER A 7 27.11 -2.96 7.91
CA SER A 7 27.10 -4.41 8.08
C SER A 7 26.48 -5.15 6.90
N TYR A 8 25.71 -4.46 6.06
CA TYR A 8 25.11 -5.02 4.85
C TYR A 8 25.87 -4.62 3.58
N ARG A 9 26.20 -5.63 2.77
CA ARG A 9 26.78 -5.40 1.44
C ARG A 9 25.66 -5.15 0.43
N LEU A 10 25.26 -3.89 0.32
CA LEU A 10 24.22 -3.47 -0.62
C LEU A 10 24.67 -3.66 -2.08
N LYS A 11 23.74 -4.07 -2.94
CA LYS A 11 23.97 -4.22 -4.38
C LYS A 11 23.69 -2.90 -5.10
N ASN A 12 24.14 -2.81 -6.35
CA ASN A 12 23.90 -1.65 -7.20
C ASN A 12 22.42 -1.38 -7.40
N PHE A 13 22.07 -0.12 -7.66
CA PHE A 13 20.69 0.34 -7.84
C PHE A 13 19.87 -0.46 -8.86
N TRP A 14 20.49 -0.97 -9.93
CA TRP A 14 19.80 -1.78 -10.92
C TRP A 14 19.16 -3.07 -10.36
N TYR A 15 19.72 -3.65 -9.29
CA TYR A 15 19.09 -4.78 -8.59
C TYR A 15 17.81 -4.38 -7.87
N TYR A 16 17.67 -3.11 -7.46
CA TYR A 16 16.44 -2.57 -6.89
C TYR A 16 15.37 -2.40 -7.96
N ILE A 17 15.73 -1.92 -9.15
CA ILE A 17 14.82 -1.85 -10.30
C ILE A 17 14.33 -3.24 -10.71
N LEU A 18 15.25 -4.21 -10.84
CA LEU A 18 14.90 -5.60 -11.15
C LEU A 18 13.99 -6.21 -10.09
N GLY A 19 14.28 -5.98 -8.80
CA GLY A 19 13.43 -6.45 -7.73
C GLY A 19 12.04 -5.82 -7.76
N SER A 20 11.92 -4.51 -8.02
CA SER A 20 10.62 -3.86 -8.21
C SER A 20 9.82 -4.49 -9.34
N PHE A 21 10.45 -4.83 -10.47
CA PHE A 21 9.78 -5.54 -11.56
C PHE A 21 9.25 -6.92 -11.13
N ILE A 22 10.04 -7.67 -10.34
CA ILE A 22 9.60 -8.95 -9.77
C ILE A 22 8.39 -8.74 -8.85
N LEU A 23 8.41 -7.73 -7.97
CA LEU A 23 7.28 -7.44 -7.08
C LEU A 23 6.01 -7.07 -7.84
N ILE A 24 6.13 -6.27 -8.90
CA ILE A 24 5.02 -5.92 -9.80
C ILE A 24 4.44 -7.18 -10.45
N LEU A 25 5.29 -8.11 -10.91
CA LEU A 25 4.83 -9.39 -11.46
C LEU A 25 4.02 -10.20 -10.43
N PHE A 26 4.48 -10.27 -9.18
CA PHE A 26 3.72 -10.93 -8.11
C PHE A 26 2.38 -10.24 -7.84
N SER A 27 2.34 -8.90 -7.89
CA SER A 27 1.08 -8.14 -7.78
C SER A 27 0.11 -8.51 -8.90
N PHE A 28 0.58 -8.59 -10.15
CA PHE A 28 -0.24 -9.02 -11.29
C PHE A 28 -0.76 -10.46 -11.13
N ILE A 29 0.07 -11.38 -10.64
CA ILE A 29 -0.35 -12.75 -10.35
C ILE A 29 -1.49 -12.75 -9.32
N GLY A 30 -1.37 -11.93 -8.28
CA GLY A 30 -2.42 -11.81 -7.26
C GLY A 30 -3.72 -11.15 -7.75
N GLN A 31 -3.71 -10.49 -8.90
CA GLN A 31 -4.91 -9.95 -9.55
C GLN A 31 -5.64 -10.97 -10.45
N LEU A 32 -4.99 -12.08 -10.84
CA LEU A 32 -5.60 -13.11 -11.68
C LEU A 32 -6.95 -13.66 -11.15
N PRO A 33 -7.14 -13.86 -9.83
CA PRO A 33 -8.43 -14.30 -9.29
C PRO A 33 -9.60 -13.36 -9.57
N MET A 34 -9.36 -12.12 -10.00
CA MET A 34 -10.40 -11.17 -10.38
C MET A 34 -10.98 -11.43 -11.78
N ILE A 35 -10.22 -12.08 -12.67
CA ILE A 35 -10.59 -12.28 -14.09
C ILE A 35 -11.96 -12.95 -14.26
N PRO A 36 -12.32 -14.03 -13.52
CA PRO A 36 -13.61 -14.69 -13.69
C PRO A 36 -14.83 -13.84 -13.31
N PHE A 37 -14.62 -12.73 -12.58
CA PHE A 37 -15.67 -11.83 -12.13
C PHE A 37 -15.86 -10.62 -13.06
N LEU A 38 -14.99 -10.47 -14.07
CA LEU A 38 -15.11 -9.38 -15.04
C LEU A 38 -16.24 -9.65 -16.03
N PRO A 39 -16.96 -8.60 -16.49
CA PRO A 39 -17.91 -8.75 -17.59
C PRO A 39 -17.23 -9.32 -18.83
N THR A 40 -17.91 -10.24 -19.52
CA THR A 40 -17.44 -10.81 -20.79
C THR A 40 -17.72 -9.88 -21.98
N GLU A 41 -18.63 -8.94 -21.81
CA GLU A 41 -18.97 -7.95 -22.83
C GLU A 41 -17.97 -6.79 -22.80
N LEU A 42 -17.48 -6.41 -23.97
CA LEU A 42 -16.57 -5.27 -24.09
C LEU A 42 -17.33 -4.00 -23.72
N PRO A 43 -16.74 -3.13 -22.88
CA PRO A 43 -17.31 -1.83 -22.60
C PRO A 43 -17.42 -1.02 -23.90
N SER A 44 -18.40 -0.10 -23.97
CA SER A 44 -18.45 0.85 -25.08
C SER A 44 -17.13 1.64 -25.15
N PRO A 45 -16.72 2.12 -26.34
CA PRO A 45 -15.46 2.85 -26.50
C PRO A 45 -15.33 4.07 -25.59
N ASP A 46 -16.46 4.63 -25.16
CA ASP A 46 -16.55 5.81 -24.31
C ASP A 46 -16.72 5.47 -22.81
N ALA A 47 -16.82 4.19 -22.44
CA ALA A 47 -16.99 3.79 -21.05
C ALA A 47 -15.70 3.98 -20.26
N ASN A 48 -15.82 4.36 -18.99
CA ASN A 48 -14.68 4.42 -18.11
C ASN A 48 -14.20 2.98 -17.83
N PRO A 49 -12.90 2.64 -18.03
CA PRO A 49 -12.38 1.32 -17.71
C PRO A 49 -12.65 0.90 -16.25
N MET A 50 -12.82 1.85 -15.34
CA MET A 50 -13.17 1.59 -13.94
C MET A 50 -14.60 1.04 -13.76
N ASP A 51 -15.50 1.29 -14.71
CA ASP A 51 -16.87 0.79 -14.67
C ASP A 51 -16.94 -0.74 -14.80
N LEU A 52 -15.92 -1.36 -15.39
CA LEU A 52 -15.77 -2.82 -15.47
C LEU A 52 -15.76 -3.50 -14.10
N PHE A 53 -15.28 -2.79 -13.07
CA PHE A 53 -15.19 -3.33 -11.72
C PHE A 53 -16.44 -3.04 -10.88
N LYS A 54 -17.34 -2.16 -11.33
CA LYS A 54 -18.57 -1.80 -10.60
C LYS A 54 -19.56 -2.97 -10.53
N SER A 55 -19.53 -3.88 -11.50
CA SER A 55 -20.34 -5.10 -11.53
C SER A 55 -19.99 -6.09 -10.41
N ILE A 56 -18.76 -6.03 -9.88
CA ILE A 56 -18.30 -6.89 -8.80
C ILE A 56 -18.86 -6.37 -7.46
N PRO A 57 -19.49 -7.21 -6.63
CA PRO A 57 -19.95 -6.80 -5.30
C PRO A 57 -18.82 -6.16 -4.46
N SER A 58 -19.12 -5.08 -3.73
CA SER A 58 -18.10 -4.22 -3.09
C SER A 58 -17.12 -4.99 -2.20
N ASN A 59 -17.61 -5.84 -1.28
CA ASN A 59 -16.75 -6.61 -0.39
C ASN A 59 -15.87 -7.62 -1.16
N LEU A 60 -16.41 -8.24 -2.21
CA LEU A 60 -15.65 -9.17 -3.05
C LEU A 60 -14.58 -8.43 -3.85
N ARG A 61 -14.92 -7.30 -4.45
CA ARG A 61 -13.96 -6.43 -5.17
C ARG A 61 -12.83 -6.00 -4.24
N PHE A 62 -13.15 -5.52 -3.04
CA PHE A 62 -12.15 -5.10 -2.06
C PHE A 62 -11.22 -6.25 -1.66
N PHE A 63 -11.77 -7.43 -1.37
CA PHE A 63 -10.99 -8.64 -1.09
C PHE A 63 -10.05 -9.02 -2.25
N LEU A 64 -10.53 -9.01 -3.49
CA LEU A 64 -9.74 -9.35 -4.68
C LEU A 64 -8.60 -8.35 -4.92
N ILE A 65 -8.83 -7.07 -4.69
CA ILE A 65 -7.79 -6.04 -4.76
C ILE A 65 -6.72 -6.30 -3.69
N LEU A 66 -7.10 -6.58 -2.45
CA LEU A 66 -6.15 -6.84 -1.36
C LEU A 66 -5.35 -8.13 -1.56
N LEU A 67 -5.90 -9.12 -2.28
CA LEU A 67 -5.21 -10.36 -2.60
C LEU A 67 -3.95 -10.12 -3.46
N SER A 68 -3.93 -9.05 -4.26
CA SER A 68 -2.74 -8.64 -5.02
C SER A 68 -1.54 -8.37 -4.11
N PHE A 69 -1.75 -7.73 -2.95
CA PHE A 69 -0.70 -7.46 -1.97
C PHE A 69 -0.25 -8.72 -1.24
N VAL A 70 -1.15 -9.64 -0.94
CA VAL A 70 -0.79 -10.94 -0.35
C VAL A 70 0.16 -11.70 -1.28
N ALA A 71 -0.08 -11.67 -2.59
CA ALA A 71 0.80 -12.29 -3.57
C ALA A 71 2.20 -11.63 -3.63
N VAL A 72 2.33 -10.35 -3.27
CA VAL A 72 3.64 -9.66 -3.22
C VAL A 72 4.52 -10.15 -2.06
N VAL A 73 3.95 -10.67 -0.96
CA VAL A 73 4.70 -11.15 0.21
C VAL A 73 5.80 -12.18 -0.14
N PRO A 74 5.52 -13.28 -0.87
CA PRO A 74 6.57 -14.19 -1.31
C PRO A 74 7.57 -13.53 -2.28
N GLY A 75 7.12 -12.55 -3.08
CA GLY A 75 8.00 -11.74 -3.93
C GLY A 75 9.02 -10.94 -3.13
N ILE A 76 8.60 -10.32 -2.02
CA ILE A 76 9.50 -9.61 -1.10
C ILE A 76 10.54 -10.57 -0.55
N TRP A 77 10.13 -11.75 -0.08
CA TRP A 77 11.07 -12.77 0.38
C TRP A 77 12.08 -13.14 -0.70
N LEU A 78 11.63 -13.42 -1.92
CA LEU A 78 12.48 -13.78 -3.06
C LEU A 78 13.50 -12.68 -3.36
N VAL A 79 13.03 -11.44 -3.50
CA VAL A 79 13.88 -10.29 -3.82
C VAL A 79 14.91 -10.04 -2.72
N VAL A 80 14.50 -10.03 -1.46
CA VAL A 80 15.42 -9.68 -0.36
C VAL A 80 16.40 -10.82 -0.08
N LYS A 81 15.92 -12.06 0.01
CA LYS A 81 16.75 -13.21 0.40
C LYS A 81 17.55 -13.79 -0.75
N LYS A 82 17.02 -13.80 -1.97
CA LYS A 82 17.68 -14.45 -3.13
C LYS A 82 18.30 -13.45 -4.09
N LEU A 83 17.65 -12.33 -4.37
CA LEU A 83 18.23 -11.33 -5.28
C LEU A 83 19.27 -10.45 -4.58
N HIS A 84 19.03 -10.05 -3.33
CA HIS A 84 19.91 -9.15 -2.57
C HIS A 84 20.80 -9.85 -1.54
N ASP A 85 20.53 -11.11 -1.20
CA ASP A 85 21.25 -11.87 -0.17
C ASP A 85 21.21 -11.20 1.23
N LEU A 86 20.12 -10.48 1.53
CA LEU A 86 19.95 -9.75 2.77
C LEU A 86 18.97 -10.45 3.73
N PRO A 87 19.08 -10.23 5.05
CA PRO A 87 18.04 -10.62 5.98
C PRO A 87 16.79 -9.76 5.79
N ILE A 88 15.59 -10.35 5.90
CA ILE A 88 14.32 -9.61 5.74
C ILE A 88 14.24 -8.43 6.70
N MET A 89 14.76 -8.61 7.92
CA MET A 89 14.78 -7.55 8.93
C MET A 89 15.47 -6.26 8.46
N SER A 90 16.41 -6.34 7.49
CA SER A 90 17.12 -5.18 6.95
C SER A 90 16.20 -4.13 6.31
N ILE A 91 15.03 -4.54 5.82
CA ILE A 91 14.04 -3.64 5.21
C ILE A 91 12.79 -3.46 6.08
N LEU A 92 12.65 -4.21 7.18
CA LEU A 92 11.51 -4.08 8.10
C LEU A 92 11.78 -3.06 9.20
N SER A 93 12.98 -3.08 9.78
CA SER A 93 13.34 -2.14 10.85
C SER A 93 14.85 -2.16 11.11
N GLY A 94 15.39 -1.01 11.53
CA GLY A 94 16.78 -0.89 11.98
C GLY A 94 17.08 -1.54 13.34
N ARG A 95 16.11 -2.24 13.95
CA ARG A 95 16.26 -2.97 15.22
C ARG A 95 16.41 -4.47 14.96
N LYS A 96 16.81 -5.22 16.00
CA LYS A 96 16.92 -6.69 15.92
C LYS A 96 15.58 -7.41 15.72
N LYS A 97 14.48 -6.80 16.17
CA LYS A 97 13.12 -7.32 16.06
C LYS A 97 12.11 -6.18 15.92
N ILE A 98 10.94 -6.50 15.40
CA ILE A 98 9.79 -5.58 15.39
C ILE A 98 9.37 -5.33 16.85
N ASP A 99 9.09 -4.07 17.14
CA ASP A 99 8.68 -3.60 18.46
C ASP A 99 7.15 -3.43 18.47
N LEU A 100 6.44 -4.49 18.87
CA LEU A 100 4.98 -4.54 18.79
C LEU A 100 4.32 -3.51 19.74
N GLU A 101 4.95 -3.19 20.87
CA GLU A 101 4.44 -2.16 21.79
C GLU A 101 4.38 -0.80 21.10
N ARG A 102 5.41 -0.47 20.30
CA ARG A 102 5.41 0.78 19.50
C ARG A 102 4.38 0.75 18.38
N VAL A 103 4.20 -0.39 17.72
CA VAL A 103 3.16 -0.54 16.69
C VAL A 103 1.79 -0.28 17.29
N MET A 104 1.48 -0.90 18.45
CA MET A 104 0.22 -0.69 19.14
C MET A 104 0.06 0.73 19.67
N PHE A 105 1.13 1.34 20.21
CA PHE A 105 1.11 2.73 20.64
C PHE A 105 0.78 3.67 19.48
N SER A 106 1.47 3.54 18.33
CA SER A 106 1.22 4.37 17.15
C SER A 106 -0.18 4.14 16.58
N PHE A 107 -0.65 2.88 16.55
CA PHE A 107 -2.00 2.54 16.11
C PHE A 107 -3.07 3.22 16.98
N MET A 108 -2.94 3.14 18.31
CA MET A 108 -3.89 3.76 19.23
C MET A 108 -3.84 5.29 19.17
N LEU A 109 -2.63 5.88 19.09
CA LEU A 109 -2.46 7.32 18.97
C LEU A 109 -3.11 7.85 17.69
N TRP A 110 -2.76 7.27 16.55
CA TRP A 110 -3.28 7.71 15.26
C TRP A 110 -4.77 7.41 15.11
N GLY A 111 -5.22 6.23 15.53
CA GLY A 111 -6.64 5.86 15.54
C GLY A 111 -7.48 6.81 16.39
N SER A 112 -6.96 7.28 17.53
CA SER A 112 -7.64 8.27 18.37
C SER A 112 -7.74 9.63 17.69
N ILE A 113 -6.66 10.08 17.03
CA ILE A 113 -6.65 11.35 16.28
C ILE A 113 -7.65 11.31 15.13
N VAL A 114 -7.64 10.25 14.32
CA VAL A 114 -8.57 10.09 13.20
C VAL A 114 -10.02 10.03 13.69
N SER A 115 -10.29 9.27 14.75
CA SER A 115 -11.64 9.18 15.33
C SER A 115 -12.13 10.52 15.86
N ALA A 116 -11.24 11.32 16.48
CA ALA A 116 -11.57 12.66 16.95
C ALA A 116 -11.89 13.61 15.79
N PHE A 117 -11.14 13.57 14.69
CA PHE A 117 -11.43 14.37 13.50
C PHE A 117 -12.77 14.00 12.87
N VAL A 118 -13.05 12.70 12.70
CA VAL A 118 -14.33 12.23 12.16
C VAL A 118 -15.49 12.65 13.06
N PHE A 119 -15.35 12.54 14.38
CA PHE A 119 -16.39 12.96 15.33
C PHE A 119 -16.62 14.48 15.30
N LEU A 120 -15.54 15.26 15.20
CA LEU A 120 -15.61 16.72 15.10
C LEU A 120 -16.34 17.14 13.82
N GLU A 121 -15.96 16.56 12.68
CA GLU A 121 -16.56 16.87 11.38
C GLU A 121 -18.03 16.46 11.32
N TYR A 122 -18.38 15.28 11.83
CA TYR A 122 -19.76 14.85 12.00
C TYR A 122 -20.58 15.81 12.88
N SER A 123 -19.98 16.33 13.94
CA SER A 123 -20.66 17.28 14.84
C SER A 123 -20.88 18.65 14.20
N LEU A 124 -19.96 19.08 13.33
CA LEU A 124 -20.02 20.37 12.65
C LEU A 124 -20.94 20.34 11.42
N ASN A 125 -20.92 19.24 10.66
CA ASN A 125 -21.65 19.08 9.40
C ASN A 125 -22.42 17.75 9.37
N PRO A 126 -23.39 17.53 10.27
CA PRO A 126 -24.11 16.25 10.36
C PRO A 126 -24.88 15.92 9.07
N GLU A 127 -25.32 16.94 8.32
CA GLU A 127 -26.04 16.77 7.05
C GLU A 127 -25.17 16.15 5.94
N SER A 128 -23.84 16.17 6.09
CA SER A 128 -22.89 15.56 5.15
C SER A 128 -22.72 14.05 5.36
N TYR A 129 -23.36 13.45 6.38
CA TYR A 129 -23.17 12.05 6.75
C TYR A 129 -24.48 11.25 6.69
N GLU A 130 -24.39 10.03 6.15
CA GLU A 130 -25.48 9.07 6.16
C GLU A 130 -25.10 7.81 6.96
N ILE A 131 -25.99 7.36 7.83
CA ILE A 131 -25.83 6.09 8.55
C ILE A 131 -26.15 4.93 7.60
N ASN A 132 -25.11 4.28 7.07
CA ASN A 132 -25.24 3.14 6.16
C ASN A 132 -24.86 1.79 6.82
N PHE A 133 -25.18 1.61 8.11
CA PHE A 133 -24.79 0.40 8.84
C PHE A 133 -25.68 -0.80 8.46
N LYS A 134 -25.07 -1.80 7.81
CA LYS A 134 -25.71 -3.09 7.53
C LYS A 134 -24.86 -4.22 8.12
N LEU A 135 -25.40 -4.90 9.13
CA LEU A 135 -24.61 -5.80 9.99
C LEU A 135 -23.88 -6.90 9.20
N LYS A 136 -24.54 -7.53 8.22
CA LYS A 136 -23.96 -8.63 7.43
C LYS A 136 -22.78 -8.14 6.59
N GLU A 137 -22.99 -7.08 5.82
CA GLU A 137 -21.98 -6.47 4.95
C GLU A 137 -20.81 -5.92 5.78
N PHE A 138 -21.12 -5.32 6.93
CA PHE A 138 -20.14 -4.81 7.89
C PHE A 138 -19.25 -5.93 8.45
N LEU A 139 -19.84 -7.04 8.92
CA LEU A 139 -19.05 -8.15 9.48
C LEU A 139 -18.12 -8.76 8.44
N ILE A 140 -18.59 -8.92 7.20
CA ILE A 140 -17.75 -9.40 6.08
C ILE A 140 -16.61 -8.42 5.80
N LEU A 141 -16.92 -7.12 5.72
CA LEU A 141 -15.93 -6.07 5.51
C LEU A 141 -14.90 -6.04 6.65
N ALA A 142 -15.35 -6.14 7.91
CA ALA A 142 -14.50 -6.12 9.09
C ALA A 142 -13.51 -7.28 9.08
N VAL A 143 -13.95 -8.50 8.74
CA VAL A 143 -13.05 -9.66 8.62
C VAL A 143 -12.02 -9.43 7.51
N ILE A 144 -12.43 -8.96 6.34
CA ILE A 144 -11.49 -8.64 5.24
C ILE A 144 -10.50 -7.56 5.69
N ALA A 145 -11.00 -6.46 6.25
CA ALA A 145 -10.20 -5.31 6.64
C ALA A 145 -9.15 -5.67 7.71
N ILE A 146 -9.56 -6.34 8.79
CA ILE A 146 -8.69 -6.72 9.91
C ILE A 146 -7.57 -7.66 9.46
N LEU A 147 -7.84 -8.56 8.50
CA LEU A 147 -6.86 -9.54 8.05
C LEU A 147 -5.94 -8.99 6.95
N PHE A 148 -6.49 -8.26 5.99
CA PHE A 148 -5.77 -7.96 4.75
C PHE A 148 -5.22 -6.53 4.68
N ILE A 149 -5.83 -5.54 5.35
CA ILE A 149 -5.28 -4.16 5.37
C ILE A 149 -3.91 -4.13 6.06
N PRO A 150 -3.67 -4.83 7.19
CA PRO A 150 -2.34 -4.88 7.77
C PRO A 150 -1.29 -5.45 6.82
N ILE A 151 -1.67 -6.41 5.95
CA ILE A 151 -0.76 -6.98 4.95
C ILE A 151 -0.50 -5.95 3.85
N GLN A 152 -1.53 -5.32 3.30
CA GLN A 152 -1.41 -4.32 2.24
C GLN A 152 -0.55 -3.14 2.69
N THR A 153 -0.86 -2.53 3.83
CA THR A 153 -0.08 -1.42 4.40
C THR A 153 1.36 -1.83 4.70
N SER A 154 1.58 -3.05 5.22
CA SER A 154 2.94 -3.56 5.44
C SER A 154 3.69 -3.73 4.13
N VAL A 155 3.07 -4.29 3.09
CA VAL A 155 3.71 -4.47 1.78
C VAL A 155 4.14 -3.11 1.22
N GLU A 156 3.27 -2.11 1.26
CA GLU A 156 3.62 -0.76 0.80
C GLU A 156 4.78 -0.17 1.59
N GLU A 157 4.71 -0.16 2.91
CA GLU A 157 5.78 0.37 3.76
C GLU A 157 7.11 -0.36 3.50
N ILE A 158 7.08 -1.68 3.39
CA ILE A 158 8.27 -2.51 3.14
C ILE A 158 8.85 -2.24 1.75
N VAL A 159 8.02 -2.07 0.72
CA VAL A 159 8.48 -1.83 -0.65
C VAL A 159 9.02 -0.42 -0.82
N PHE A 160 8.30 0.60 -0.35
CA PHE A 160 8.66 1.99 -0.55
C PHE A 160 9.68 2.48 0.48
N ARG A 161 9.38 2.36 1.77
CA ARG A 161 10.25 2.88 2.85
C ARG A 161 11.34 1.89 3.26
N GLY A 162 11.14 0.60 3.07
CA GLY A 162 12.19 -0.41 3.28
C GLY A 162 13.12 -0.54 2.07
N TYR A 163 12.63 -1.18 1.03
CA TYR A 163 13.41 -1.66 -0.11
C TYR A 163 13.86 -0.55 -1.06
N LEU A 164 12.93 0.22 -1.64
CA LEU A 164 13.26 1.28 -2.59
C LEU A 164 14.05 2.42 -1.93
N MET A 165 13.69 2.80 -0.70
CA MET A 165 14.43 3.84 0.02
C MET A 165 15.88 3.44 0.27
N GLN A 166 16.13 2.15 0.56
CA GLN A 166 17.50 1.62 0.66
C GLN A 166 18.24 1.73 -0.67
N GLY A 167 17.59 1.39 -1.79
CA GLY A 167 18.16 1.51 -3.13
C GLY A 167 18.54 2.95 -3.48
N PHE A 168 17.62 3.90 -3.31
CA PHE A 168 17.90 5.32 -3.57
C PHE A 168 18.93 5.91 -2.60
N GLY A 169 18.87 5.53 -1.33
CA GLY A 169 19.82 5.97 -0.31
C GLY A 169 21.24 5.53 -0.60
N HIS A 170 21.41 4.29 -1.07
CA HIS A 170 22.71 3.77 -1.49
C HIS A 170 23.21 4.43 -2.78
N TRP A 171 22.33 4.65 -3.76
CA TRP A 171 22.70 5.24 -5.05
C TRP A 171 23.09 6.71 -4.95
N LEU A 172 22.31 7.51 -4.22
CA LEU A 172 22.45 8.97 -4.18
C LEU A 172 23.23 9.46 -2.96
N ASN A 173 23.60 8.54 -2.06
CA ASN A 173 24.29 8.83 -0.81
C ASN A 173 23.60 9.94 0.02
N SER A 174 22.27 10.01 -0.05
CA SER A 174 21.47 11.07 0.58
C SER A 174 20.16 10.54 1.13
N ARG A 175 19.96 10.73 2.45
CA ARG A 175 18.73 10.35 3.16
C ARG A 175 17.54 11.14 2.66
N PHE A 176 17.74 12.44 2.45
CA PHE A 176 16.70 13.34 1.98
C PHE A 176 16.26 12.94 0.58
N MET A 177 17.20 12.67 -0.32
CA MET A 177 16.85 12.29 -1.69
C MET A 177 16.16 10.93 -1.76
N ALA A 178 16.57 9.97 -0.91
CA ALA A 178 15.87 8.69 -0.80
C ALA A 178 14.42 8.85 -0.33
N LEU A 179 14.18 9.69 0.68
CA LEU A 179 12.83 9.99 1.16
C LEU A 179 12.00 10.71 0.10
N PHE A 180 12.58 11.75 -0.53
CA PHE A 180 11.90 12.54 -1.56
C PHE A 180 11.48 11.66 -2.75
N LEU A 181 12.40 10.90 -3.32
CA LEU A 181 12.11 10.05 -4.49
C LEU A 181 11.09 8.96 -4.18
N THR A 182 11.20 8.28 -3.02
CA THR A 182 10.20 7.27 -2.64
C THR A 182 8.82 7.86 -2.44
N SER A 183 8.72 9.06 -1.88
CA SER A 183 7.43 9.76 -1.70
C SER A 183 6.83 10.20 -3.05
N VAL A 184 7.65 10.72 -3.96
CA VAL A 184 7.20 11.08 -5.32
C VAL A 184 6.74 9.85 -6.10
N VAL A 185 7.50 8.75 -6.05
CA VAL A 185 7.09 7.51 -6.73
C VAL A 185 5.79 6.97 -6.14
N PHE A 186 5.67 6.92 -4.81
CA PHE A 186 4.45 6.47 -4.14
C PHE A 186 3.25 7.35 -4.52
N GLY A 187 3.36 8.68 -4.40
CA GLY A 187 2.30 9.59 -4.81
C GLY A 187 1.94 9.49 -6.30
N SER A 188 2.92 9.33 -7.17
CA SER A 188 2.66 9.18 -8.62
C SER A 188 1.77 7.99 -8.96
N MET A 189 1.88 6.89 -8.20
CA MET A 189 1.05 5.70 -8.41
C MET A 189 -0.43 5.93 -8.04
N HIS A 190 -0.71 6.95 -7.23
CA HIS A 190 -2.06 7.28 -6.77
C HIS A 190 -2.75 8.35 -7.63
N LEU A 191 -2.06 8.91 -8.64
CA LEU A 191 -2.62 9.95 -9.53
C LEU A 191 -3.87 9.50 -10.29
N ALA A 192 -4.00 8.19 -10.53
CA ALA A 192 -5.16 7.61 -11.21
C ALA A 192 -6.31 7.24 -10.27
N ASN A 193 -6.18 7.53 -8.97
CA ASN A 193 -7.23 7.20 -8.00
C ASN A 193 -8.49 8.05 -8.26
N PRO A 194 -9.68 7.43 -8.27
CA PRO A 194 -10.94 8.14 -8.49
C PRO A 194 -11.22 9.19 -7.40
N GLU A 195 -10.64 9.04 -6.21
CA GLU A 195 -10.74 9.98 -5.10
C GLU A 195 -10.14 11.35 -5.44
N LEU A 196 -9.05 11.42 -6.21
CA LEU A 196 -8.45 12.69 -6.63
C LEU A 196 -9.34 13.43 -7.63
N THR A 197 -10.05 12.70 -8.48
CA THR A 197 -11.03 13.28 -9.39
C THR A 197 -12.25 13.81 -8.64
N ALA A 198 -12.63 13.16 -7.53
CA ALA A 198 -13.81 13.54 -6.75
C ALA A 198 -13.54 14.67 -5.75
N LEU A 199 -12.39 14.65 -5.08
CA LEU A 199 -12.02 15.58 -4.01
C LEU A 199 -11.11 16.72 -4.48
N GLY A 200 -10.43 16.57 -5.62
CA GLY A 200 -9.46 17.53 -6.15
C GLY A 200 -8.03 16.97 -6.16
N TYR A 201 -7.24 17.35 -7.17
CA TYR A 201 -5.87 16.85 -7.33
C TYR A 201 -4.91 17.39 -6.25
N GLU A 202 -5.27 18.46 -5.55
CA GLU A 202 -4.56 18.99 -4.38
C GLU A 202 -4.43 17.96 -3.25
N PHE A 203 -5.34 16.98 -3.16
CA PHE A 203 -5.24 15.91 -2.16
C PHE A 203 -4.06 14.96 -2.42
N ILE A 204 -3.37 15.07 -3.56
CA ILE A 204 -2.15 14.30 -3.83
C ILE A 204 -1.04 14.59 -2.82
N PHE A 205 -1.03 15.76 -2.19
CA PHE A 205 -0.04 16.10 -1.16
C PHE A 205 -0.08 15.13 0.03
N LEU A 206 -1.24 14.54 0.36
CA LEU A 206 -1.35 13.52 1.42
C LEU A 206 -0.63 12.22 1.06
N TYR A 207 -0.43 11.94 -0.23
CA TYR A 207 0.33 10.79 -0.71
C TYR A 207 1.83 11.11 -0.88
N ILE A 208 2.22 12.39 -0.93
CA ILE A 208 3.62 12.84 -1.10
C ILE A 208 4.12 13.43 0.23
N THR A 209 3.98 12.67 1.32
CA THR A 209 4.51 12.97 2.65
C THR A 209 5.19 11.73 3.23
#